data_AF-A0AAE0PQP6-F1
#
_entry.id   AF-A0AAE0PQP6-F1
#
_cell.length_a   1.000
_cell.length_b   1.000
_cell.length_c   1.000
_cell.angle_alpha   90.00
_cell.angle_beta   90.00
_cell.angle_gamma   90.00
#
_symmetry.space_group_name_H-M   'P 1'
#
loop_
_entity.id
_entity.type
_entity.pdbx_description
1 polymer ?
#
loop_
_entity_poly.entity_id
_entity_poly.type
_entity_poly.pdbx_seq_one_letter_code
_entity_poly.pdbx_strand_id
1 'polypeptide(L)'
;LSDCSITEEGYTALAEALKSNPTSHLIELDLSGNDPGASGVKQLMDFLNDSKCTLKTLRLLKSSAAQEACNWLHSVVGKNSLLLKELDLSRKEPGDSGVEKLSALMKDSHCKLQKIQLSECNLTERSCWALHTVLSSESSKLTEVDLSSNPLEDSGVKQLCAGLKSPNCKLEKLSLSDCSITEEGYTALAEALKSSHLIELDLRGNDPGASGVKLLTDLLQDPDCKLNTLRQKLRQALGGQVVLPDDWETTAEVIRETGRKVLGVSSGRRKEDKETWWWNKEVQDSIQRKRLAKKKWDMDRTEENRQEYKGLQRRVKREVSKAKQKAYEELYTRLDTREGEKDLYRLARQRD
;
A
#
# COMPACT_ATOMS: atom_id res chain seq x y z
N LEU A 1 -10.25 -28.35 -22.23
CA LEU A 1 -10.25 -29.22 -21.04
C LEU A 1 -10.65 -28.40 -19.79
N SER A 2 -11.67 -27.54 -19.90
CA SER A 2 -12.14 -26.70 -18.79
C SER A 2 -12.95 -27.52 -17.80
N ASP A 3 -12.80 -27.26 -16.49
CA ASP A 3 -13.61 -27.86 -15.42
C ASP A 3 -13.67 -29.39 -15.48
N CYS A 4 -12.58 -30.01 -15.94
CA CYS A 4 -12.46 -31.46 -16.14
C CYS A 4 -11.93 -32.19 -14.91
N SER A 5 -11.81 -31.50 -13.76
CA SER A 5 -11.19 -32.02 -12.52
C SER A 5 -9.76 -32.55 -12.74
N ILE A 6 -9.00 -31.92 -13.62
CA ILE A 6 -7.60 -32.29 -13.88
C ILE A 6 -6.76 -31.88 -12.67
N THR A 7 -6.01 -32.84 -12.12
CA THR A 7 -5.12 -32.65 -10.97
C THR A 7 -3.70 -32.29 -11.41
N GLU A 8 -2.83 -31.99 -10.44
CA GLU A 8 -1.40 -31.74 -10.64
C GLU A 8 -0.71 -32.83 -11.48
N GLU A 9 -1.06 -34.11 -11.29
CA GLU A 9 -0.54 -35.22 -12.09
C GLU A 9 -1.01 -35.14 -13.55
N GLY A 10 -2.27 -34.78 -13.78
CA GLY A 10 -2.83 -34.62 -15.12
C GLY A 10 -2.18 -33.47 -15.90
N TYR A 11 -1.88 -32.37 -15.22
CA TYR A 11 -1.12 -31.25 -15.78
C TYR A 11 0.32 -31.61 -16.13
N THR A 12 0.97 -32.37 -15.25
CA THR A 12 2.31 -32.92 -15.50
C THR A 12 2.32 -33.83 -16.73
N ALA A 13 1.39 -34.80 -16.78
CA ALA A 13 1.27 -35.71 -17.93
C ALA A 13 0.97 -34.96 -19.23
N LEU A 14 0.13 -33.92 -19.18
CA LEU A 14 -0.16 -33.08 -20.34
C LEU A 14 1.08 -32.31 -20.81
N ALA A 15 1.87 -31.75 -19.89
CA ALA A 15 3.12 -31.06 -20.24
C ALA A 15 4.14 -32.03 -20.87
N GLU A 16 4.27 -33.24 -20.35
CA GLU A 16 5.14 -34.29 -20.92
C GLU A 16 4.66 -34.73 -22.31
N ALA A 17 3.35 -34.91 -22.50
CA ALA A 17 2.76 -35.24 -23.80
C ALA A 17 3.00 -34.14 -24.84
N LEU A 18 2.88 -32.86 -24.44
CA LEU A 18 3.14 -31.71 -25.30
C LEU A 18 4.63 -31.59 -25.66
N LYS A 19 5.54 -31.81 -24.69
CA LYS A 19 7.00 -31.84 -24.95
C LYS A 19 7.41 -32.98 -25.88
N SER A 20 6.76 -34.14 -25.74
CA SER A 20 7.03 -35.33 -26.56
C SER A 20 6.46 -35.21 -27.98
N ASN A 21 5.57 -34.24 -28.24
CA ASN A 21 4.95 -34.02 -29.55
C ASN A 21 5.20 -32.58 -30.08
N PRO A 22 6.45 -32.24 -30.46
CA PRO A 22 6.82 -30.91 -30.91
C PRO A 22 6.20 -30.51 -32.27
N THR A 23 5.65 -31.47 -33.02
CA THR A 23 4.93 -31.24 -34.28
C THR A 23 3.43 -31.02 -34.09
N SER A 24 2.97 -30.89 -32.84
CA SER A 24 1.56 -30.70 -32.53
C SER A 24 0.99 -29.47 -33.24
N HIS A 25 -0.18 -29.65 -33.87
CA HIS A 25 -0.99 -28.56 -34.43
C HIS A 25 -1.85 -27.86 -33.37
N LEU A 26 -1.63 -28.14 -32.09
CA LEU A 26 -2.37 -27.50 -31.00
C LEU A 26 -1.96 -26.04 -30.87
N ILE A 27 -2.89 -25.14 -31.18
CA ILE A 27 -2.67 -23.69 -31.13
C ILE A 27 -3.29 -23.07 -29.88
N GLU A 28 -4.38 -23.66 -29.38
CA GLU A 28 -5.11 -23.20 -28.20
C GLU A 28 -5.36 -24.35 -27.24
N LEU A 29 -5.10 -24.10 -25.96
CA LEU A 29 -5.34 -25.04 -24.87
C LEU A 29 -6.02 -24.31 -23.71
N ASP A 30 -7.24 -24.75 -23.41
CA ASP A 30 -8.02 -24.24 -22.28
C ASP A 30 -8.04 -25.27 -21.15
N LEU A 31 -7.45 -24.91 -20.02
CA LEU A 31 -7.36 -25.69 -18.79
C LEU A 31 -8.00 -24.95 -17.60
N SER A 32 -8.79 -23.92 -17.86
CA SER A 32 -9.45 -23.16 -16.80
C SER A 32 -10.34 -24.05 -15.92
N GLY A 33 -10.49 -23.67 -14.65
CA GLY A 33 -11.32 -24.43 -13.70
C GLY A 33 -10.70 -25.74 -13.16
N ASN A 34 -9.46 -26.08 -13.52
CA ASN A 34 -8.73 -27.24 -12.98
C ASN A 34 -7.59 -26.81 -12.07
N ASP A 35 -7.11 -27.67 -11.16
CA ASP A 35 -6.01 -27.34 -10.25
C ASP A 35 -4.65 -27.85 -10.79
N PRO A 36 -3.79 -26.96 -11.31
CA PRO A 36 -2.49 -27.37 -11.83
C PRO A 36 -1.49 -27.78 -10.76
N GLY A 37 -1.73 -27.46 -9.49
CA GLY A 37 -0.73 -27.65 -8.44
C GLY A 37 0.60 -26.92 -8.71
N ALA A 38 1.60 -27.15 -7.87
CA ALA A 38 2.88 -26.44 -8.03
C ALA A 38 3.72 -27.04 -9.17
N SER A 39 3.79 -28.36 -9.27
CA SER A 39 4.57 -29.02 -10.32
C SER A 39 3.93 -28.88 -11.69
N GLY A 40 2.60 -29.00 -11.81
CA GLY A 40 1.90 -28.84 -13.09
C GLY A 40 2.05 -27.43 -13.67
N VAL A 41 1.96 -26.38 -12.84
CA VAL A 41 2.29 -25.01 -13.27
C VAL A 41 3.74 -24.92 -13.76
N LYS A 42 4.70 -25.47 -13.01
CA LYS A 42 6.11 -25.43 -13.40
C LYS A 42 6.35 -26.14 -14.74
N GLN A 43 5.86 -27.37 -14.90
CA GLN A 43 6.09 -28.18 -16.09
C GLN A 43 5.46 -27.58 -17.34
N LEU A 44 4.23 -27.04 -17.23
CA LEU A 44 3.59 -26.32 -18.33
C LEU A 44 4.39 -25.08 -18.72
N MET A 45 4.92 -24.35 -17.75
CA MET A 45 5.67 -23.11 -18.04
C MET A 45 7.04 -23.39 -18.64
N ASP A 46 7.70 -24.46 -18.19
CA ASP A 46 8.93 -24.97 -18.82
C ASP A 46 8.66 -25.34 -20.28
N PHE A 47 7.48 -25.92 -20.59
CA PHE A 47 7.06 -26.18 -21.98
C PHE A 47 6.78 -24.89 -22.77
N LEU A 48 6.09 -23.89 -22.19
CA LEU A 48 5.81 -22.63 -22.87
C LEU A 48 7.08 -21.84 -23.20
N ASN A 49 8.13 -21.99 -22.39
CA ASN A 49 9.43 -21.37 -22.62
C ASN A 49 10.31 -22.16 -23.63
N ASP A 50 9.88 -23.35 -24.04
CA ASP A 50 10.59 -24.14 -25.05
C ASP A 50 10.40 -23.51 -26.44
N SER A 51 11.48 -23.38 -27.21
CA SER A 51 11.47 -22.82 -28.56
C SER A 51 10.64 -23.64 -29.56
N LYS A 52 10.31 -24.89 -29.23
CA LYS A 52 9.46 -25.78 -30.02
C LYS A 52 7.97 -25.63 -29.71
N CYS A 53 7.60 -24.78 -28.75
CA CYS A 53 6.19 -24.59 -28.40
C CYS A 53 5.44 -23.90 -29.55
N THR A 54 4.42 -24.58 -30.09
CA THR A 54 3.53 -24.06 -31.15
C THR A 54 2.25 -23.42 -30.59
N LEU A 55 2.03 -23.53 -29.28
CA LEU A 55 0.84 -23.06 -28.60
C LEU A 55 0.83 -21.52 -28.56
N LYS A 56 -0.24 -20.91 -29.10
CA LYS A 56 -0.42 -19.45 -29.08
C LYS A 56 -1.26 -18.98 -27.89
N THR A 57 -2.21 -19.80 -27.48
CA THR A 57 -3.17 -19.46 -26.43
C THR A 57 -3.20 -20.54 -25.36
N LEU A 58 -2.89 -20.17 -24.12
CA LEU A 58 -3.11 -21.00 -22.94
C LEU A 58 -4.01 -20.26 -21.95
N ARG A 59 -5.12 -20.89 -21.53
CA ARG A 59 -5.96 -20.38 -20.45
C ARG A 59 -5.83 -21.28 -19.23
N LEU A 60 -5.33 -20.71 -18.13
CA LEU A 60 -5.22 -21.39 -16.84
C LEU A 60 -6.19 -20.80 -15.81
N LEU A 61 -6.41 -19.49 -15.89
CA LEU A 61 -7.21 -18.75 -14.92
C LEU A 61 -8.69 -18.69 -15.33
N LYS A 62 -9.57 -18.54 -14.35
CA LYS A 62 -11.03 -18.60 -14.55
C LYS A 62 -11.56 -17.40 -15.33
N SER A 63 -10.85 -16.28 -15.33
CA SER A 63 -11.25 -15.08 -16.06
C SER A 63 -10.13 -14.58 -16.97
N SER A 64 -10.53 -14.00 -18.11
CA SER A 64 -9.60 -13.30 -19.01
C SER A 64 -8.87 -12.17 -18.29
N ALA A 65 -9.56 -11.42 -17.42
CA ALA A 65 -8.97 -10.37 -16.61
C ALA A 65 -7.84 -10.90 -15.69
N ALA A 66 -8.04 -12.06 -15.06
CA ALA A 66 -7.01 -12.69 -14.25
C ALA A 66 -5.83 -13.18 -15.12
N GLN A 67 -6.10 -13.72 -16.31
CA GLN A 67 -5.06 -14.13 -17.26
C GLN A 67 -4.24 -12.93 -17.76
N GLU A 68 -4.87 -11.83 -18.13
CA GLU A 68 -4.21 -10.57 -18.51
C GLU A 68 -3.37 -10.01 -17.38
N ALA A 69 -3.87 -10.06 -16.15
CA ALA A 69 -3.13 -9.64 -14.96
C ALA A 69 -1.91 -10.52 -14.70
N CYS A 70 -2.04 -11.84 -14.86
CA CYS A 70 -0.91 -12.78 -14.76
C CYS A 70 0.17 -12.50 -15.81
N ASN A 71 -0.23 -12.26 -17.06
CA ASN A 71 0.69 -11.96 -18.16
C ASN A 71 1.40 -10.61 -17.95
N TRP A 72 0.65 -9.58 -17.52
CA TRP A 72 1.22 -8.29 -17.15
C TRP A 72 2.19 -8.42 -15.97
N LEU A 73 1.85 -9.17 -14.93
CA LEU A 73 2.72 -9.34 -13.79
C LEU A 73 4.00 -10.10 -14.16
N HIS A 74 3.89 -11.09 -15.07
CA HIS A 74 5.05 -11.77 -15.63
C HIS A 74 5.97 -10.81 -16.39
N SER A 75 5.43 -9.88 -17.19
CA SER A 75 6.27 -8.89 -17.88
C SER A 75 6.94 -7.88 -16.94
N VAL A 76 6.33 -7.60 -15.78
CA VAL A 76 6.89 -6.67 -14.77
C VAL A 76 7.92 -7.34 -13.86
N VAL A 77 7.68 -8.58 -13.42
CA VAL A 77 8.48 -9.25 -12.38
C VAL A 77 9.38 -10.36 -12.95
N GLY A 78 9.12 -10.81 -14.19
CA GLY A 78 9.85 -11.92 -14.82
C GLY A 78 9.60 -13.28 -14.17
N LYS A 79 8.64 -13.36 -13.24
CA LYS A 79 8.30 -14.58 -12.48
C LYS A 79 6.87 -14.99 -12.76
N ASN A 80 6.59 -16.28 -12.63
CA ASN A 80 5.23 -16.78 -12.75
C ASN A 80 4.44 -16.45 -11.46
N SER A 81 3.39 -15.64 -11.62
CA SER A 81 2.55 -15.19 -10.51
C SER A 81 1.77 -16.30 -9.80
N LEU A 82 1.51 -17.44 -10.46
CA LEU A 82 0.78 -18.57 -9.87
C LEU A 82 1.59 -19.32 -8.80
N LEU A 83 2.91 -19.12 -8.78
CA LEU A 83 3.82 -19.73 -7.80
C LEU A 83 4.22 -18.77 -6.68
N LEU A 84 3.85 -17.49 -6.78
CA LEU A 84 4.26 -16.47 -5.82
C LEU A 84 3.35 -16.48 -4.59
N LYS A 85 3.97 -16.56 -3.41
CA LYS A 85 3.31 -16.26 -2.13
C LYS A 85 3.50 -14.81 -1.71
N GLU A 86 4.60 -14.19 -2.15
CA GLU A 86 4.95 -12.82 -1.82
C GLU A 86 5.25 -12.05 -3.10
N LEU A 87 4.72 -10.83 -3.18
CA LEU A 87 4.92 -9.93 -4.31
C LEU A 87 5.28 -8.53 -3.83
N ASP A 88 6.46 -8.06 -4.23
CA ASP A 88 6.89 -6.68 -3.99
C ASP A 88 6.91 -5.88 -5.30
N LEU A 89 6.01 -4.90 -5.38
CA LEU A 89 5.93 -3.90 -6.45
C LEU A 89 6.23 -2.50 -5.94
N SER A 90 6.76 -2.36 -4.73
CA SER A 90 7.08 -1.07 -4.12
C SER A 90 8.00 -0.28 -5.04
N ARG A 91 7.70 1.00 -5.26
CA ARG A 91 8.42 1.91 -6.17
C ARG A 91 8.49 1.48 -7.64
N LYS A 92 7.73 0.46 -8.06
CA LYS A 92 7.62 0.03 -9.47
C LYS A 92 6.44 0.67 -10.20
N GLU A 93 5.80 1.66 -9.57
CA GLU A 93 4.69 2.46 -10.11
C GLU A 93 3.60 1.65 -10.85
N PRO A 94 3.06 0.54 -10.27
CA PRO A 94 1.92 -0.13 -10.88
C PRO A 94 0.72 0.81 -11.04
N GLY A 95 0.61 1.83 -10.17
CA GLY A 95 -0.50 2.78 -10.13
C GLY A 95 -1.84 2.09 -9.88
N ASP A 96 -2.91 2.87 -9.95
CA ASP A 96 -4.27 2.32 -9.75
C ASP A 96 -4.62 1.25 -10.78
N SER A 97 -4.23 1.43 -12.05
CA SER A 97 -4.52 0.47 -13.12
C SER A 97 -3.82 -0.87 -12.92
N GLY A 98 -2.60 -0.88 -12.38
CA GLY A 98 -1.88 -2.11 -12.04
C GLY A 98 -2.57 -2.85 -10.90
N VAL A 99 -2.99 -2.14 -9.84
CA VAL A 99 -3.71 -2.74 -8.70
C VAL A 99 -5.10 -3.25 -9.12
N GLU A 100 -5.81 -2.53 -9.98
CA GLU A 100 -7.08 -2.98 -10.57
C GLU A 100 -6.92 -4.30 -11.33
N LYS A 101 -5.88 -4.43 -12.16
CA LYS A 101 -5.55 -5.70 -12.84
C LYS A 101 -5.22 -6.80 -11.84
N LEU A 102 -4.34 -6.52 -10.89
CA LEU A 102 -3.96 -7.49 -9.85
C LEU A 102 -5.17 -7.97 -9.04
N SER A 103 -6.18 -7.12 -8.84
CA SER A 103 -7.39 -7.51 -8.13
C SER A 103 -8.08 -8.72 -8.77
N ALA A 104 -8.12 -8.79 -10.11
CA ALA A 104 -8.71 -9.91 -10.83
C ALA A 104 -7.92 -11.20 -10.59
N LEU A 105 -6.59 -11.12 -10.61
CA LEU A 105 -5.71 -12.25 -10.30
C LEU A 105 -5.88 -12.72 -8.85
N MET A 106 -5.87 -11.82 -7.87
CA MET A 106 -5.95 -12.16 -6.45
C MET A 106 -7.32 -12.73 -6.02
N LYS A 107 -8.37 -12.48 -6.82
CA LYS A 107 -9.69 -13.10 -6.66
C LYS A 107 -9.79 -14.47 -7.33
N ASP A 108 -8.81 -14.88 -8.12
CA ASP A 108 -8.79 -16.20 -8.74
C ASP A 108 -8.33 -17.26 -7.71
N SER A 109 -8.99 -18.43 -7.70
CA SER A 109 -8.68 -19.52 -6.77
C SER A 109 -7.29 -20.12 -6.96
N HIS A 110 -6.68 -19.96 -8.13
CA HIS A 110 -5.33 -20.42 -8.41
C HIS A 110 -4.26 -19.48 -7.87
N CYS A 111 -4.61 -18.25 -7.50
CA CYS A 111 -3.67 -17.32 -6.92
C CYS A 111 -3.25 -17.75 -5.52
N LYS A 112 -1.94 -17.85 -5.28
CA LYS A 112 -1.35 -18.24 -3.99
C LYS A 112 -0.74 -17.06 -3.22
N LEU A 113 -0.95 -15.84 -3.69
CA LEU A 113 -0.42 -14.64 -3.06
C LEU A 113 -1.02 -14.44 -1.66
N GLN A 114 -0.13 -14.35 -0.69
CA GLN A 114 -0.42 -14.11 0.73
C GLN A 114 0.05 -12.72 1.15
N LYS A 115 1.17 -12.27 0.59
CA LYS A 115 1.76 -10.97 0.89
C LYS A 115 1.91 -10.12 -0.36
N ILE A 116 1.50 -8.86 -0.26
CA ILE A 116 1.73 -7.86 -1.30
C ILE A 116 2.28 -6.57 -0.72
N GLN A 117 3.35 -6.06 -1.32
CA GLN A 117 3.96 -4.77 -0.98
C GLN A 117 3.80 -3.81 -2.15
N LEU A 118 3.11 -2.71 -1.90
CA LEU A 118 2.77 -1.67 -2.87
C LEU A 118 3.18 -0.29 -2.35
N SER A 119 4.28 -0.21 -1.61
CA SER A 119 4.72 1.05 -1.03
C SER A 119 5.24 2.01 -2.11
N GLU A 120 4.91 3.30 -1.99
CA GLU A 120 5.35 4.34 -2.93
C GLU A 120 4.98 4.02 -4.40
N CYS A 121 3.75 3.54 -4.63
CA CYS A 121 3.24 3.14 -5.94
C CYS A 121 2.30 4.17 -6.59
N ASN A 122 2.14 5.35 -5.97
CA ASN A 122 1.21 6.42 -6.36
C ASN A 122 -0.25 5.92 -6.44
N LEU A 123 -0.65 5.15 -5.43
CA LEU A 123 -2.01 4.61 -5.31
C LEU A 123 -2.97 5.65 -4.72
N THR A 124 -4.24 5.57 -5.12
CA THR A 124 -5.33 6.42 -4.62
C THR A 124 -6.49 5.57 -4.11
N GLU A 125 -7.62 6.21 -3.79
CA GLU A 125 -8.86 5.53 -3.42
C GLU A 125 -9.28 4.42 -4.41
N ARG A 126 -8.96 4.54 -5.70
CA ARG A 126 -9.28 3.50 -6.69
C ARG A 126 -8.61 2.16 -6.40
N SER A 127 -7.32 2.21 -6.04
CA SER A 127 -6.60 1.03 -5.58
C SER A 127 -7.22 0.44 -4.32
N CYS A 128 -7.63 1.29 -3.38
CA CYS A 128 -8.31 0.85 -2.16
C CYS A 128 -9.64 0.16 -2.46
N TRP A 129 -10.41 0.67 -3.42
CA TRP A 129 -11.64 0.01 -3.88
C TRP A 129 -11.35 -1.35 -4.52
N ALA A 130 -10.33 -1.45 -5.38
CA ALA A 130 -9.94 -2.71 -5.98
C ALA A 130 -9.53 -3.74 -4.91
N LEU A 131 -8.70 -3.32 -3.93
CA LEU A 131 -8.28 -4.15 -2.80
C LEU A 131 -9.44 -4.52 -1.89
N HIS A 132 -10.39 -3.63 -1.64
CA HIS A 132 -11.62 -3.95 -0.92
C HIS A 132 -12.32 -5.17 -1.53
N THR A 133 -12.46 -5.22 -2.87
CA THR A 133 -13.12 -6.37 -3.52
C THR A 133 -12.35 -7.67 -3.33
N VAL A 134 -11.03 -7.60 -3.18
CA VAL A 134 -10.15 -8.75 -2.95
C VAL A 134 -10.27 -9.22 -1.51
N LEU A 135 -10.23 -8.29 -0.54
CA LEU A 135 -10.37 -8.59 0.89
C LEU A 135 -11.73 -9.21 1.23
N SER A 136 -12.77 -8.84 0.48
CA SER A 136 -14.13 -9.39 0.65
C SER A 136 -14.34 -10.74 -0.02
N SER A 137 -13.39 -11.22 -0.83
CA SER A 137 -13.53 -12.42 -1.65
C SER A 137 -13.11 -13.70 -0.90
N GLU A 138 -13.92 -14.76 -0.97
CA GLU A 138 -13.64 -16.05 -0.32
C GLU A 138 -12.37 -16.75 -0.83
N SER A 139 -12.09 -16.58 -2.12
CA SER A 139 -10.94 -17.18 -2.80
C SER A 139 -9.61 -16.52 -2.43
N SER A 140 -9.65 -15.27 -1.98
CA SER A 140 -8.46 -14.52 -1.59
C SER A 140 -7.68 -15.22 -0.48
N LYS A 141 -6.35 -15.21 -0.63
CA LYS A 141 -5.40 -15.79 0.33
C LYS A 141 -4.53 -14.72 1.00
N LEU A 142 -4.81 -13.43 0.75
CA LEU A 142 -4.03 -12.33 1.31
C LEU A 142 -4.14 -12.28 2.83
N THR A 143 -2.98 -12.28 3.47
CA THR A 143 -2.80 -12.13 4.92
C THR A 143 -1.98 -10.88 5.26
N GLU A 144 -1.14 -10.39 4.34
CA GLU A 144 -0.30 -9.21 4.55
C GLU A 144 -0.37 -8.22 3.37
N VAL A 145 -0.66 -6.95 3.66
CA VAL A 145 -0.72 -5.87 2.67
C VAL A 145 0.02 -4.65 3.19
N ASP A 146 0.97 -4.15 2.39
CA ASP A 146 1.67 -2.88 2.65
C ASP A 146 1.32 -1.85 1.57
N LEU A 147 0.64 -0.77 1.97
CA LEU A 147 0.27 0.37 1.11
C LEU A 147 0.98 1.66 1.52
N SER A 148 2.05 1.58 2.30
CA SER A 148 2.71 2.74 2.89
C SER A 148 3.16 3.76 1.84
N SER A 149 3.19 5.03 2.21
CA SER A 149 3.66 6.14 1.38
C SER A 149 2.86 6.31 0.08
N ASN A 150 1.55 6.00 0.11
CA ASN A 150 0.62 6.30 -0.97
C ASN A 150 -0.44 7.31 -0.51
N PRO A 151 -0.84 8.29 -1.33
CA PRO A 151 -1.85 9.28 -0.97
C PRO A 151 -3.27 8.69 -1.03
N LEU A 152 -3.58 7.77 -0.10
CA LEU A 152 -4.87 7.09 -0.04
C LEU A 152 -5.98 7.99 0.49
N GLU A 153 -5.61 8.91 1.41
CA GLU A 153 -6.53 9.83 2.09
C GLU A 153 -7.64 9.08 2.86
N ASP A 154 -8.54 9.82 3.52
CA ASP A 154 -9.62 9.21 4.31
C ASP A 154 -10.60 8.41 3.45
N SER A 155 -10.80 8.82 2.19
CA SER A 155 -11.71 8.12 1.28
C SER A 155 -11.17 6.74 0.92
N GLY A 156 -9.88 6.60 0.62
CA GLY A 156 -9.25 5.30 0.37
C GLY A 156 -9.31 4.38 1.58
N VAL A 157 -9.07 4.90 2.79
CA VAL A 157 -9.17 4.11 4.02
C VAL A 157 -10.58 3.60 4.26
N LYS A 158 -11.60 4.42 4.03
CA LYS A 158 -13.01 4.01 4.15
C LYS A 158 -13.36 2.83 3.23
N GLN A 159 -12.83 2.81 2.00
CA GLN A 159 -13.02 1.67 1.09
C GLN A 159 -12.40 0.39 1.68
N LEU A 160 -11.15 0.48 2.16
CA LEU A 160 -10.47 -0.66 2.80
C LEU A 160 -11.22 -1.15 4.03
N CYS A 161 -11.75 -0.24 4.86
CA CYS A 161 -12.54 -0.56 6.05
C CYS A 161 -13.75 -1.43 5.72
N ALA A 162 -14.43 -1.19 4.59
CA ALA A 162 -15.53 -2.05 4.16
C ALA A 162 -15.08 -3.48 3.83
N GLY A 163 -13.82 -3.66 3.37
CA GLY A 163 -13.24 -4.98 3.12
C GLY A 163 -12.81 -5.68 4.40
N LEU A 164 -12.25 -4.92 5.36
CA LEU A 164 -11.85 -5.42 6.68
C LEU A 164 -13.03 -5.91 7.53
N LYS A 165 -14.22 -5.33 7.32
CA LYS A 165 -15.48 -5.76 7.97
C LYS A 165 -16.06 -7.04 7.38
N SER A 166 -15.56 -7.51 6.22
CA SER A 166 -16.08 -8.71 5.58
C SER A 166 -15.72 -9.97 6.37
N PRO A 167 -16.65 -10.93 6.56
CA PRO A 167 -16.35 -12.21 7.22
C PRO A 167 -15.34 -13.06 6.45
N ASN A 168 -15.13 -12.77 5.16
CA ASN A 168 -14.18 -13.47 4.31
C ASN A 168 -12.76 -12.90 4.41
N CYS A 169 -12.57 -11.79 5.13
CA CYS A 169 -11.28 -11.13 5.23
C CYS A 169 -10.31 -11.94 6.09
N LYS A 170 -9.21 -12.38 5.48
CA LYS A 170 -8.12 -13.14 6.13
C LYS A 170 -6.89 -12.28 6.43
N LEU A 171 -7.03 -10.95 6.32
CA LEU A 171 -5.92 -10.03 6.48
C LEU A 171 -5.52 -9.96 7.96
N GLU A 172 -4.25 -10.25 8.22
CA GLU A 172 -3.64 -10.24 9.56
C GLU A 172 -2.74 -9.02 9.75
N LYS A 173 -2.09 -8.54 8.68
CA LYS A 173 -1.17 -7.40 8.73
C LYS A 173 -1.51 -6.37 7.66
N LEU A 174 -1.65 -5.12 8.09
CA LEU A 174 -1.90 -3.98 7.21
C LEU A 174 -0.96 -2.83 7.56
N SER A 175 -0.22 -2.33 6.56
CA SER A 175 0.57 -1.09 6.70
C SER A 175 -0.03 0.04 5.86
N LEU A 176 -0.35 1.14 6.53
CA LEU A 176 -0.88 2.38 5.98
C LEU A 176 -0.01 3.59 6.42
N SER A 177 1.29 3.38 6.62
CA SER A 177 2.20 4.47 7.02
C SER A 177 2.21 5.57 5.97
N ASP A 178 2.25 6.83 6.38
CA ASP A 178 2.39 8.00 5.50
C ASP A 178 1.34 8.06 4.37
N CYS A 179 0.09 7.73 4.69
CA CYS A 179 -1.02 7.64 3.73
C CYS A 179 -1.93 8.87 3.65
N SER A 180 -1.57 9.96 4.33
CA SER A 180 -2.37 11.20 4.44
C SER A 180 -3.74 10.98 5.08
N ILE A 181 -3.81 10.08 6.06
CA ILE A 181 -5.03 9.76 6.81
C ILE A 181 -5.21 10.80 7.91
N THR A 182 -6.42 11.33 8.05
CA THR A 182 -6.81 12.28 9.09
C THR A 182 -7.73 11.64 10.14
N GLU A 183 -8.17 12.44 11.11
CA GLU A 183 -9.12 12.05 12.16
C GLU A 183 -10.36 11.28 11.63
N GLU A 184 -10.85 11.64 10.43
CA GLU A 184 -12.00 10.97 9.81
C GLU A 184 -11.67 9.52 9.40
N GLY A 185 -10.51 9.27 8.79
CA GLY A 185 -10.08 7.93 8.40
C GLY A 185 -9.77 7.05 9.61
N TYR A 186 -9.21 7.62 10.68
CA TYR A 186 -9.00 6.91 11.95
C TYR A 186 -10.30 6.48 12.61
N THR A 187 -11.34 7.31 12.53
CA THR A 187 -12.68 6.96 13.01
C THR A 187 -13.24 5.74 12.26
N ALA A 188 -13.12 5.74 10.93
CA ALA A 188 -13.57 4.61 10.11
C ALA A 188 -12.79 3.32 10.41
N LEU A 189 -11.47 3.42 10.62
CA LEU A 189 -10.62 2.29 11.01
C LEU A 189 -11.05 1.71 12.36
N ALA A 190 -11.23 2.57 13.37
CA ALA A 190 -11.61 2.11 14.70
C ALA A 190 -12.92 1.29 14.69
N GLU A 191 -13.90 1.69 13.88
CA GLU A 191 -15.12 0.89 13.69
C GLU A 191 -14.87 -0.44 12.98
N ALA A 192 -14.05 -0.46 11.92
CA ALA A 192 -13.76 -1.67 11.16
C ALA A 192 -12.99 -2.71 11.97
N LEU A 193 -12.10 -2.25 12.85
CA LEU A 193 -11.23 -3.11 13.64
C LEU A 193 -11.97 -3.88 14.76
N LYS A 194 -13.16 -3.42 15.17
CA LYS A 194 -14.00 -4.14 16.16
C LYS A 194 -14.38 -5.56 15.71
N SER A 195 -14.53 -5.77 14.41
CA SER A 195 -14.92 -7.05 13.81
C SER A 195 -13.83 -7.67 12.93
N SER A 196 -12.61 -7.12 12.95
CA SER A 196 -11.53 -7.53 12.06
C SER A 196 -10.71 -8.69 12.62
N HIS A 197 -9.98 -9.36 11.74
CA HIS A 197 -8.97 -10.37 12.07
C HIS A 197 -7.54 -9.80 12.12
N LEU A 198 -7.38 -8.49 11.93
CA LEU A 198 -6.08 -7.83 11.95
C LEU A 198 -5.38 -7.98 13.31
N ILE A 199 -4.13 -8.41 13.25
CA ILE A 199 -3.21 -8.59 14.38
C ILE A 199 -2.19 -7.45 14.41
N GLU A 200 -1.77 -6.98 13.23
CA GLU A 200 -0.80 -5.90 13.08
C GLU A 200 -1.34 -4.78 12.17
N LEU A 201 -1.22 -3.55 12.66
CA LEU A 201 -1.60 -2.35 11.94
C LEU A 201 -0.51 -1.29 12.12
N ASP A 202 0.03 -0.78 11.02
CA ASP A 202 0.96 0.35 11.02
C ASP A 202 0.29 1.60 10.43
N LEU A 203 0.25 2.67 11.22
CA LEU A 203 -0.40 3.94 10.89
C LEU A 203 0.55 5.13 11.05
N ARG A 204 1.86 4.90 11.19
CA ARG A 204 2.86 5.97 11.39
C ARG A 204 2.77 7.02 10.28
N GLY A 205 3.15 8.26 10.58
CA GLY A 205 3.17 9.33 9.57
C GLY A 205 1.79 9.82 9.09
N ASN A 206 0.72 9.49 9.81
CA ASN A 206 -0.62 10.03 9.58
C ASN A 206 -1.05 10.95 10.75
N ASP A 207 -2.17 11.64 10.60
CA ASP A 207 -2.69 12.58 11.61
C ASP A 207 -3.99 12.06 12.25
N PRO A 208 -3.91 11.36 13.39
CA PRO A 208 -5.10 10.80 14.04
C PRO A 208 -6.05 11.86 14.61
N GLY A 209 -5.61 13.11 14.80
CA GLY A 209 -6.38 14.09 15.56
C GLY A 209 -6.68 13.65 17.01
N ALA A 210 -7.49 14.41 17.72
CA ALA A 210 -7.80 14.10 19.12
C ALA A 210 -8.78 12.93 19.22
N SER A 211 -9.79 12.90 18.35
CA SER A 211 -10.82 11.85 18.42
C SER A 211 -10.31 10.51 17.89
N GLY A 212 -9.47 10.50 16.84
CA GLY A 212 -8.88 9.25 16.34
C GLY A 212 -7.95 8.60 17.35
N VAL A 213 -7.16 9.38 18.11
CA VAL A 213 -6.37 8.85 19.24
C VAL A 213 -7.28 8.24 20.31
N LYS A 214 -8.37 8.92 20.67
CA LYS A 214 -9.33 8.42 21.66
C LYS A 214 -9.93 7.09 21.22
N LEU A 215 -10.47 7.02 20.00
CA LEU A 215 -11.13 5.83 19.47
C LEU A 215 -10.18 4.63 19.36
N LEU A 216 -8.95 4.83 18.90
CA LEU A 216 -7.96 3.76 18.88
C LEU A 216 -7.56 3.31 20.29
N THR A 217 -7.45 4.23 21.24
CA THR A 217 -7.13 3.86 22.63
C THR A 217 -8.26 3.04 23.24
N ASP A 218 -9.51 3.48 23.10
CA ASP A 218 -10.70 2.77 23.59
C ASP A 218 -10.77 1.36 22.99
N LEU A 219 -10.50 1.23 21.69
CA LEU A 219 -10.44 -0.06 21.00
C LEU A 219 -9.34 -0.99 21.55
N LEU A 220 -8.17 -0.45 21.93
CA LEU A 220 -7.08 -1.28 22.46
C LEU A 220 -7.34 -1.76 23.88
N GLN A 221 -8.18 -1.05 24.64
CA GLN A 221 -8.63 -1.45 25.97
C GLN A 221 -9.69 -2.55 25.92
N ASP A 222 -10.51 -2.61 24.87
CA ASP A 222 -11.48 -3.68 24.65
C ASP A 222 -10.75 -5.02 24.57
N PRO A 223 -10.95 -5.98 25.49
CA PRO A 223 -10.24 -7.25 25.53
C PRO A 223 -10.37 -8.08 24.24
N ASP A 224 -11.49 -7.95 23.52
CA ASP A 224 -11.78 -8.71 22.30
C ASP A 224 -11.03 -8.19 21.05
N CYS A 225 -10.38 -7.02 21.16
CA CYS A 225 -9.54 -6.51 20.08
C CYS A 225 -8.34 -7.43 19.80
N LYS A 226 -8.16 -7.85 18.54
CA LYS A 226 -7.09 -8.78 18.13
C LYS A 226 -5.74 -8.12 17.83
N LEU A 227 -5.67 -6.78 17.86
CA LEU A 227 -4.46 -6.00 17.53
C LEU A 227 -3.38 -6.12 18.61
N ASN A 228 -2.64 -7.22 18.60
CA ASN A 228 -1.61 -7.52 19.59
C ASN A 228 -0.38 -6.60 19.46
N THR A 229 0.07 -6.32 18.24
CA THR A 229 1.30 -5.54 18.03
C THR A 229 1.11 -4.06 18.39
N LEU A 230 -0.07 -3.49 18.11
CA LEU A 230 -0.40 -2.11 18.51
C LEU A 230 -0.51 -2.02 20.04
N ARG A 231 -1.18 -2.98 20.70
CA ARG A 231 -1.28 -3.08 22.16
C ARG A 231 0.10 -3.22 22.83
N GLN A 232 0.97 -4.07 22.30
CA GLN A 232 2.32 -4.26 22.85
C GLN A 232 3.18 -3.01 22.71
N LYS A 233 3.18 -2.36 21.54
CA LYS A 233 3.90 -1.09 21.33
C LYS A 233 3.40 0.02 22.25
N LEU A 234 2.08 0.11 22.46
CA LEU A 234 1.49 1.02 23.42
C LEU A 234 1.96 0.71 24.85
N ARG A 235 1.86 -0.56 25.31
CA ARG A 235 2.32 -0.98 26.65
C ARG A 235 3.81 -0.74 26.89
N GLN A 236 4.65 -0.98 25.88
CA GLN A 236 6.09 -0.71 25.94
C GLN A 236 6.37 0.78 26.07
N ALA A 237 5.69 1.61 25.29
CA ALA A 237 5.84 3.06 25.38
C ALA A 237 5.24 3.65 26.66
N LEU A 238 4.27 2.96 27.27
CA LEU A 238 3.71 3.24 28.59
C LEU A 238 4.54 2.66 29.76
N GLY A 239 5.70 2.04 29.50
CA GLY A 239 6.61 1.58 30.55
C GLY A 239 6.25 0.26 31.25
N GLY A 240 5.47 -0.62 30.62
CA GLY A 240 5.36 -2.04 30.99
C GLY A 240 4.68 -2.39 32.33
N GLN A 241 4.36 -1.42 33.20
CA GLN A 241 3.80 -1.66 34.54
C GLN A 241 2.68 -0.69 34.96
N VAL A 242 2.17 0.16 34.09
CA VAL A 242 1.16 1.16 34.50
C VAL A 242 -0.24 0.54 34.51
N VAL A 243 -0.75 0.28 35.72
CA VAL A 243 -2.20 0.32 35.98
C VAL A 243 -2.64 1.74 35.62
N LEU A 244 -3.57 1.86 34.65
CA LEU A 244 -4.08 3.17 34.22
C LEU A 244 -4.62 3.91 35.45
N PRO A 245 -4.14 5.13 35.74
CA PRO A 245 -4.69 5.92 36.84
C PRO A 245 -6.19 6.17 36.64
N ASP A 246 -6.99 6.05 37.70
CA ASP A 246 -8.43 6.36 37.68
C ASP A 246 -8.74 7.81 37.27
N ASP A 247 -7.72 8.68 37.30
CA ASP A 247 -7.78 10.03 36.79
C ASP A 247 -7.52 10.09 35.27
N TRP A 248 -8.55 10.56 34.57
CA TRP A 248 -8.56 10.76 33.12
C TRP A 248 -7.53 11.78 32.64
N GLU A 249 -7.19 12.79 33.42
CA GLU A 249 -6.27 13.86 33.00
C GLU A 249 -4.84 13.34 32.90
N THR A 250 -4.41 12.59 33.93
CA THR A 250 -3.14 11.86 33.95
C THR A 250 -3.08 10.76 32.88
N THR A 251 -4.15 9.98 32.73
CA THR A 251 -4.22 8.92 31.71
C THR A 251 -4.15 9.50 30.28
N ALA A 252 -4.86 10.60 30.01
CA ALA A 252 -4.85 11.26 28.72
C ALA A 252 -3.51 11.93 28.39
N GLU A 253 -2.79 12.48 29.37
CA GLU A 253 -1.43 12.99 29.17
C GLU A 253 -0.45 11.88 28.83
N VAL A 254 -0.50 10.77 29.56
CA VAL A 254 0.35 9.61 29.34
C VAL A 254 0.07 8.96 27.97
N ILE A 255 -1.19 8.88 27.55
CA ILE A 255 -1.58 8.42 26.20
C ILE A 255 -1.09 9.40 25.13
N ARG A 256 -1.23 10.72 25.33
CA ARG A 256 -0.74 11.74 24.39
C ARG A 256 0.79 11.66 24.24
N GLU A 257 1.52 11.51 25.34
CA GLU A 257 2.98 11.38 25.36
C GLU A 257 3.45 10.10 24.67
N THR A 258 2.74 8.99 24.90
CA THR A 258 3.01 7.68 24.30
C THR A 258 2.66 7.67 22.82
N GLY A 259 1.52 8.24 22.43
CA GLY A 259 1.13 8.45 21.04
C GLY A 259 2.18 9.29 20.31
N ARG A 260 2.66 10.38 20.91
CA ARG A 260 3.78 11.17 20.38
C ARG A 260 5.06 10.35 20.15
N LYS A 261 5.39 9.42 21.04
CA LYS A 261 6.60 8.59 20.97
C LYS A 261 6.47 7.41 19.98
N VAL A 262 5.30 6.76 19.91
CA VAL A 262 5.07 5.56 19.08
C VAL A 262 4.60 5.90 17.67
N LEU A 263 3.68 6.86 17.57
CA LEU A 263 3.04 7.27 16.32
C LEU A 263 3.73 8.49 15.68
N GLY A 264 4.54 9.22 16.46
CA GLY A 264 5.16 10.48 16.08
C GLY A 264 4.28 11.70 16.40
N VAL A 265 4.87 12.90 16.37
CA VAL A 265 4.13 14.16 16.55
C VAL A 265 3.87 14.79 15.18
N SER A 266 2.60 14.81 14.77
CA SER A 266 2.13 15.71 13.72
C SER A 266 2.03 17.12 14.34
N SER A 267 2.93 18.03 13.99
CA SER A 267 2.65 19.44 14.21
C SER A 267 1.57 19.85 13.22
N GLY A 268 0.30 19.77 13.64
CA GLY A 268 -0.77 20.51 12.99
C GLY A 268 -0.26 21.94 12.77
N ARG A 269 -0.30 22.41 11.52
CA ARG A 269 0.23 23.73 11.17
C ARG A 269 -0.40 24.80 12.07
N ARG A 270 0.40 25.38 12.96
CA ARG A 270 0.25 26.81 13.24
C ARG A 270 0.51 27.53 11.91
N LYS A 271 -0.43 28.39 11.52
CA LYS A 271 -0.16 29.44 10.54
C LYS A 271 0.95 30.32 11.15
N GLU A 272 1.94 30.65 10.33
CA GLU A 272 3.13 31.49 10.60
C GLU A 272 4.32 30.68 11.17
N ASP A 273 5.50 30.59 10.54
CA ASP A 273 6.17 31.47 9.56
C ASP A 273 6.69 30.76 8.29
N LYS A 274 6.66 31.49 7.16
CA LYS A 274 7.12 31.06 5.83
C LYS A 274 8.63 31.15 5.65
N GLU A 275 9.41 30.63 6.59
CA GLU A 275 10.86 30.50 6.42
C GLU A 275 11.29 29.07 6.66
N THR A 276 10.64 28.16 5.93
CA THR A 276 11.24 26.85 5.75
C THR A 276 12.48 27.05 4.89
N TRP A 277 13.67 26.81 5.44
CA TRP A 277 15.00 26.93 4.82
C TRP A 277 15.17 26.32 3.40
N TRP A 278 14.28 25.42 2.94
CA TRP A 278 14.23 24.90 1.57
C TRP A 278 13.24 25.65 0.64
N TRP A 279 12.61 26.72 1.11
CA TRP A 279 11.58 27.51 0.45
C TRP A 279 12.17 28.64 -0.42
N ASN A 280 12.88 28.25 -1.47
CA ASN A 280 13.55 29.17 -2.39
C ASN A 280 12.60 29.78 -3.45
N LYS A 281 13.10 30.77 -4.21
CA LYS A 281 12.34 31.48 -5.25
C LYS A 281 11.79 30.55 -6.33
N GLU A 282 12.52 29.49 -6.69
CA GLU A 282 12.09 28.51 -7.68
C GLU A 282 10.86 27.73 -7.22
N VAL A 283 10.87 27.25 -5.97
CA VAL A 283 9.73 26.57 -5.34
C VAL A 283 8.52 27.50 -5.21
N GLN A 284 8.74 28.78 -4.89
CA GLN A 284 7.67 29.77 -4.80
C GLN A 284 7.01 30.02 -6.16
N ASP A 285 7.82 30.25 -7.19
CA ASP A 285 7.36 30.53 -8.55
C ASP A 285 6.58 29.34 -9.13
N SER A 286 7.03 28.10 -8.90
CA SER A 286 6.32 26.93 -9.40
C SER A 286 5.01 26.66 -8.68
N ILE A 287 4.95 26.91 -7.37
CA ILE A 287 3.69 26.85 -6.61
C ILE A 287 2.71 27.92 -7.10
N GLN A 288 3.19 29.13 -7.38
CA GLN A 288 2.37 30.20 -7.94
C GLN A 288 1.83 29.83 -9.32
N ARG A 289 2.65 29.28 -10.22
CA ARG A 289 2.22 28.76 -11.53
C ARG A 289 1.17 27.66 -11.39
N LYS A 290 1.36 26.70 -10.49
CA LYS A 290 0.37 25.65 -10.19
C LYS A 290 -0.95 26.24 -9.71
N ARG A 291 -0.92 27.26 -8.84
CA ARG A 291 -2.13 27.93 -8.34
C ARG A 291 -2.88 28.67 -9.46
N LEU A 292 -2.17 29.33 -10.37
CA LEU A 292 -2.78 29.98 -11.54
C LEU A 292 -3.43 28.96 -12.47
N ALA A 293 -2.76 27.84 -12.74
CA ALA A 293 -3.33 26.75 -13.54
C ALA A 293 -4.54 26.10 -12.86
N LYS A 294 -4.54 25.98 -11.53
CA LYS A 294 -5.72 25.51 -10.78
C LYS A 294 -6.90 26.47 -10.93
N LYS A 295 -6.67 27.78 -10.80
CA LYS A 295 -7.71 28.80 -11.02
C LYS A 295 -8.27 28.75 -12.45
N LYS A 296 -7.42 28.58 -13.46
CA LYS A 296 -7.86 28.41 -14.85
C LYS A 296 -8.75 27.16 -15.01
N TRP A 297 -8.28 26.01 -14.54
CA TRP A 297 -9.06 24.78 -14.58
C TRP A 297 -10.39 24.88 -13.81
N ASP A 298 -10.43 25.60 -12.69
CA ASP A 298 -11.66 25.77 -11.92
C ASP A 298 -12.69 26.65 -12.65
N MET A 299 -12.27 27.55 -13.54
CA MET A 299 -13.17 28.41 -14.32
C MET A 299 -13.81 27.70 -15.51
N ASP A 300 -13.03 26.94 -16.29
CA ASP A 300 -13.49 26.38 -17.57
C ASP A 300 -13.63 24.84 -17.58
N ARG A 301 -13.09 24.17 -16.56
CA ARG A 301 -13.13 22.71 -16.36
C ARG A 301 -12.71 21.88 -17.59
N THR A 302 -11.88 22.43 -18.47
CA THR A 302 -11.42 21.71 -19.66
C THR A 302 -10.40 20.62 -19.29
N GLU A 303 -10.34 19.55 -20.10
CA GLU A 303 -9.38 18.46 -19.86
C GLU A 303 -7.93 18.91 -20.13
N GLU A 304 -7.71 19.86 -21.04
CA GLU A 304 -6.40 20.47 -21.30
C GLU A 304 -5.87 21.20 -20.06
N ASN A 305 -6.69 22.06 -19.43
CA ASN A 305 -6.29 22.77 -18.22
C ASN A 305 -6.14 21.84 -17.01
N ARG A 306 -6.92 20.75 -16.97
CA ARG A 306 -6.73 19.70 -15.97
C ARG A 306 -5.38 19.00 -16.13
N GLN A 307 -4.99 18.68 -17.37
CA GLN A 307 -3.69 18.07 -17.67
C GLN A 307 -2.54 19.04 -17.39
N GLU A 308 -2.68 20.32 -17.73
CA GLU A 308 -1.72 21.38 -17.40
C GLU A 308 -1.54 21.53 -15.88
N TYR A 309 -2.64 21.61 -15.13
CA TYR A 309 -2.62 21.65 -13.67
C TYR A 309 -1.94 20.41 -13.06
N LYS A 310 -2.30 19.21 -13.51
CA LYS A 310 -1.68 17.95 -13.05
C LYS A 310 -0.18 17.89 -13.42
N GLY A 311 0.20 18.40 -14.58
CA GLY A 311 1.59 18.52 -15.00
C GLY A 311 2.39 19.46 -14.09
N LEU A 312 1.85 20.63 -13.78
CA LEU A 312 2.45 21.61 -12.87
C LEU A 312 2.48 21.11 -11.43
N GLN A 313 1.46 20.39 -10.98
CA GLN A 313 1.45 19.74 -9.66
C GLN A 313 2.61 18.74 -9.52
N ARG A 314 2.88 17.95 -10.56
CA ARG A 314 4.04 17.02 -10.61
C ARG A 314 5.38 17.75 -10.64
N ARG A 315 5.49 18.88 -11.34
CA ARG A 315 6.73 19.69 -11.35
C ARG A 315 7.01 20.30 -9.99
N VAL A 316 6.00 20.89 -9.34
CA VAL A 316 6.10 21.45 -8.00
C VAL A 316 6.56 20.40 -6.99
N LYS A 317 5.99 19.19 -7.01
CA LYS A 317 6.43 18.12 -6.10
C LYS A 317 7.91 17.77 -6.30
N ARG A 318 8.38 17.70 -7.54
CA ARG A 318 9.80 17.43 -7.87
C ARG A 318 10.73 18.55 -7.44
N GLU A 319 10.35 19.80 -7.68
CA GLU A 319 11.17 20.96 -7.30
C GLU A 319 11.25 21.12 -5.78
N VAL A 320 10.15 20.91 -5.06
CA VAL A 320 10.13 20.88 -3.59
C VAL A 320 11.05 19.79 -3.06
N SER A 321 10.99 18.58 -3.62
CA SER A 321 11.86 17.46 -3.22
C SER A 321 13.33 17.77 -3.46
N LYS A 322 13.68 18.31 -4.65
CA LYS A 322 15.05 18.72 -4.98
C LYS A 322 15.57 19.84 -4.06
N ALA A 323 14.76 20.86 -3.80
CA ALA A 323 15.14 21.95 -2.92
C ALA A 323 15.35 21.45 -1.48
N LYS A 324 14.52 20.53 -1.01
CA LYS A 324 14.65 19.89 0.31
C LYS A 324 15.93 19.07 0.39
N GLN A 325 16.22 18.25 -0.62
CA GLN A 325 17.43 17.43 -0.68
C GLN A 325 18.70 18.28 -0.67
N LYS A 326 18.76 19.30 -1.52
CA LYS A 326 19.88 20.24 -1.59
C LYS A 326 20.09 20.97 -0.25
N ALA A 327 19.01 21.42 0.37
CA ALA A 327 19.08 22.05 1.68
C ALA A 327 19.66 21.09 2.73
N TYR A 328 19.21 19.83 2.79
CA TYR A 328 19.78 18.84 3.70
C TYR A 328 21.27 18.59 3.45
N GLU A 329 21.69 18.46 2.19
CA GLU A 329 23.10 18.29 1.85
C GLU A 329 23.95 19.49 2.30
N GLU A 330 23.47 20.71 2.09
CA GLU A 330 24.13 21.94 2.56
C GLU A 330 24.19 22.01 4.09
N LEU A 331 23.12 21.61 4.80
CA LEU A 331 23.10 21.54 6.26
C LEU A 331 24.07 20.49 6.78
N TYR A 332 24.09 19.28 6.24
CA TYR A 332 25.02 18.23 6.67
C TYR A 332 26.47 18.66 6.43
N THR A 333 26.76 19.26 5.28
CA THR A 333 28.08 19.84 4.99
C THR A 333 28.46 20.93 5.99
N ARG A 334 27.50 21.78 6.38
CA ARG A 334 27.73 22.85 7.36
C ARG A 334 27.89 22.31 8.78
N LEU A 335 27.18 21.25 9.15
CA LEU A 335 27.27 20.60 10.46
C LEU A 335 28.62 19.89 10.67
N ASP A 336 29.31 19.50 9.60
CA ASP A 336 30.69 19.01 9.64
C ASP A 336 31.73 20.12 9.91
N THR A 337 31.30 21.38 10.02
CA THR A 337 32.15 22.50 10.39
C THR A 337 31.98 22.87 11.87
N ARG A 338 33.05 23.41 12.47
CA ARG A 338 33.08 23.87 13.88
C ARG A 338 32.05 24.97 14.18
N GLU A 339 31.53 25.65 13.16
CA GLU A 339 30.47 26.66 13.25
C GLU A 339 29.08 26.02 13.24
N GLY A 340 28.87 24.96 12.45
CA GLY A 340 27.63 24.18 12.43
C GLY A 340 27.37 23.43 13.75
N GLU A 341 28.41 22.93 14.42
CA GLU A 341 28.28 22.36 15.77
C GLU A 341 27.76 23.39 16.79
N LYS A 342 28.19 24.66 16.68
CA LYS A 342 27.71 25.76 17.55
C LYS A 342 26.27 26.17 17.24
N ASP A 343 25.85 26.10 15.98
CA ASP A 343 24.45 26.33 15.58
C ASP A 343 23.54 25.22 16.10
N LEU A 344 24.00 23.95 16.07
CA LEU A 344 23.28 22.81 16.63
C LEU A 344 23.12 22.95 18.16
N TYR A 345 24.18 23.39 18.84
CA TYR A 345 24.16 23.67 20.27
C TYR A 345 23.23 24.85 20.62
N ARG A 346 23.17 25.90 19.80
CA ARG A 346 22.20 27.01 19.96
C ARG A 346 20.76 26.59 19.70
N LEU A 347 20.51 25.75 18.69
CA LEU A 347 19.19 25.20 18.38
C LEU A 347 18.68 24.23 19.45
N ALA A 348 19.56 23.44 20.04
CA ALA A 348 19.22 22.57 21.17
C ALA A 348 18.83 23.39 22.42
N ARG A 349 19.50 24.52 22.65
CA ARG A 349 19.27 25.40 23.81
C ARG A 349 18.05 26.32 23.69
N GLN A 350 17.50 26.52 22.49
CA GLN A 350 16.23 27.24 22.27
C GLN A 350 14.98 26.36 22.49
N ARG A 351 15.17 25.09 22.81
CA ARG A 351 14.10 24.10 23.02
C ARG A 351 13.87 23.69 24.49
N ASP A 352 14.67 24.23 25.40
CA ASP A 352 14.36 24.32 26.84
C ASP A 352 13.70 25.68 27.11
#